data_AF-A0A2A5BSL2-F1
#
_entry.id   AF-A0A2A5BSL2-F1
#
_cell.length_a   1.000
_cell.length_b   1.000
_cell.length_c   1.000
_cell.angle_alpha   90.00
_cell.angle_beta   90.00
_cell.angle_gamma   90.00
#
_symmetry.space_group_name_H-M   'P 1'
#
loop_
_entity.id
_entity.type
_entity.pdbx_description
1 polymer ?
#
loop_
_entity_poly.entity_id
_entity_poly.type
_entity_poly.pdbx_seq_one_letter_code
_entity_poly.pdbx_strand_id
1 'polypeptide(L)'
;MLARGNYSNSRLTRGVGLVELLIGLALGLLIMAGAITLFAKISFSGLENTRRVQLNEQLRSTLNLIHKDLQRAGYVNASDGAASVGAIDVDAMALFGVITIGGANDCITYSYDYDGDGVQTPAETFGFRLSGGAVQRWSSIVALADCAGGSWVKLTDDAVVVQALSFSDADSTSYEVSRDGNGDGACDPGETCLARRKIDVVITGYVAQEDPADNSTLVVSLSDEIKVKNDRYYFVP
;
A
#
# COMPACT_ATOMS: atom_id res chain seq x y z
N MET A 1 -13.11 46.54 -88.59
CA MET A 1 -13.34 45.55 -87.52
C MET A 1 -11.98 45.02 -87.09
N LEU A 2 -11.36 45.62 -86.07
CA LEU A 2 -10.01 45.26 -85.59
C LEU A 2 -10.15 44.30 -84.41
N ALA A 3 -9.65 43.06 -84.57
CA ALA A 3 -9.64 42.05 -83.53
C ALA A 3 -8.56 42.38 -82.48
N ARG A 4 -8.98 42.54 -81.22
CA ARG A 4 -8.08 42.70 -80.07
C ARG A 4 -7.36 41.39 -79.78
N GLY A 5 -6.04 41.45 -79.67
CA GLY A 5 -5.20 40.34 -79.22
C GLY A 5 -5.40 40.04 -77.73
N ASN A 6 -5.60 38.76 -77.40
CA ASN A 6 -5.52 38.24 -76.04
C ASN A 6 -4.05 37.98 -75.69
N TYR A 7 -3.50 38.71 -74.72
CA TYR A 7 -2.20 38.41 -74.14
C TYR A 7 -2.37 37.33 -73.05
N SER A 8 -1.99 36.10 -73.37
CA SER A 8 -1.76 35.03 -72.39
C SER A 8 -0.48 35.35 -71.63
N ASN A 9 -0.62 35.77 -70.37
CA ASN A 9 0.50 36.04 -69.48
C ASN A 9 0.98 34.71 -68.88
N SER A 10 1.93 34.04 -69.54
CA SER A 10 2.60 32.87 -68.97
C SER A 10 3.55 33.33 -67.87
N ARG A 11 3.21 33.04 -66.62
CA ARG A 11 4.13 33.26 -65.50
C ARG A 11 5.29 32.27 -65.67
N LEU A 12 6.47 32.79 -66.00
CA LEU A 12 7.73 32.04 -65.95
C LEU A 12 8.00 31.64 -64.50
N THR A 13 7.96 30.34 -64.22
CA THR A 13 8.48 29.77 -62.98
C THR A 13 10.00 29.98 -62.96
N ARG A 14 10.49 30.82 -62.05
CA ARG A 14 11.92 30.93 -61.78
C ARG A 14 12.39 29.63 -61.11
N GLY A 15 13.47 29.04 -61.63
CA GLY A 15 14.11 27.88 -61.01
C GLY A 15 14.73 28.25 -59.66
N VAL A 16 14.73 27.29 -58.74
CA VAL A 16 15.27 27.46 -57.39
C VAL A 16 16.79 27.35 -57.43
N GLY A 17 17.51 28.24 -56.76
CA GLY A 17 18.97 28.17 -56.68
C GLY A 17 19.43 27.02 -55.80
N LEU A 18 20.62 26.44 -56.10
CA LEU A 18 21.25 25.44 -55.22
C LEU A 18 21.38 25.94 -53.78
N VAL A 19 21.71 27.21 -53.60
CA VAL A 19 21.84 27.84 -52.27
C VAL A 19 20.50 27.92 -51.54
N GLU A 20 19.40 28.25 -52.24
CA GLU A 20 18.04 28.25 -51.63
C GLU A 20 17.62 26.85 -51.19
N LEU A 21 17.97 25.82 -51.98
CA LEU A 21 17.69 24.42 -51.63
C LEU A 21 18.52 23.96 -50.41
N LEU A 22 19.79 24.36 -50.33
CA LEU A 22 20.64 24.08 -49.16
C LEU A 22 20.13 24.77 -47.90
N ILE A 23 19.71 26.03 -48.00
CA ILE A 23 19.15 26.78 -46.86
C ILE A 23 17.82 26.15 -46.41
N GLY A 24 16.94 25.78 -47.35
CA GLY A 24 15.67 25.11 -47.05
C GLY A 24 15.86 23.77 -46.32
N LEU A 25 16.81 22.95 -46.79
CA LEU A 25 17.17 21.70 -46.11
C LEU A 25 17.76 21.94 -44.71
N ALA A 26 18.67 22.91 -44.57
CA ALA A 26 19.28 23.22 -43.29
C ALA A 26 18.24 23.66 -42.25
N LEU A 27 17.31 24.53 -42.63
CA LEU A 27 16.20 24.97 -41.77
C LEU A 27 15.22 23.84 -41.47
N GLY A 28 14.89 23.00 -42.45
CA GLY A 28 14.03 21.84 -42.27
C GLY A 28 14.62 20.85 -41.26
N LEU A 29 15.92 20.56 -41.35
CA LEU A 29 16.62 19.70 -40.40
C LEU A 29 16.64 20.30 -39.00
N LEU A 30 16.84 21.61 -38.87
CA LEU A 30 16.83 22.30 -37.57
C LEU A 30 15.46 22.21 -36.89
N ILE A 31 14.38 22.42 -37.64
CA ILE A 31 13.00 22.29 -37.12
C ILE A 31 12.71 20.84 -36.73
N MET A 32 13.08 19.87 -37.56
CA MET A 32 12.87 18.44 -37.28
C MET A 32 13.63 17.99 -36.03
N ALA A 33 14.88 18.43 -35.86
CA ALA A 33 15.66 18.15 -34.66
C ALA A 33 14.95 18.69 -33.40
N GLY A 34 14.43 19.93 -33.47
CA GLY A 34 13.61 20.51 -32.40
C GLY A 34 12.37 19.67 -32.09
N ALA A 35 11.60 19.29 -33.12
CA ALA A 35 10.39 18.48 -32.96
C ALA A 35 10.67 17.10 -32.35
N ILE A 36 11.73 16.42 -32.78
CA ILE A 36 12.15 15.12 -32.23
C ILE A 36 12.51 15.25 -30.75
N THR A 37 13.27 16.29 -30.37
CA THR A 37 13.66 16.50 -28.97
C THR A 37 12.46 16.76 -28.07
N LEU A 38 11.48 17.55 -28.54
CA LEU A 38 10.25 17.81 -27.80
C LEU A 38 9.41 16.54 -27.65
N PHE A 39 9.24 15.78 -28.73
CA PHE A 39 8.51 14.52 -28.71
C PHE A 39 9.13 13.49 -27.76
N ALA A 40 10.46 13.36 -27.79
CA ALA A 40 11.19 12.49 -26.87
C ALA A 40 10.94 12.90 -25.41
N LYS A 41 11.05 14.20 -25.09
CA LYS A 41 10.78 14.72 -23.74
C LYS A 41 9.36 14.42 -23.26
N ILE A 42 8.35 14.65 -24.10
CA ILE A 42 6.95 14.36 -23.77
C ILE A 42 6.76 12.86 -23.52
N SER A 43 7.36 12.01 -24.35
CA SER A 43 7.25 10.56 -24.23
C SER A 43 7.88 10.03 -22.93
N PHE A 44 9.09 10.49 -22.58
CA PHE A 44 9.75 10.12 -21.33
C PHE A 44 8.97 10.61 -20.11
N SER A 45 8.51 11.87 -20.14
CA SER A 45 7.69 12.44 -19.07
C SER A 45 6.38 11.67 -18.87
N GLY A 46 5.73 11.23 -19.95
CA GLY A 46 4.52 10.40 -19.90
C GLY A 46 4.75 9.02 -19.29
N LEU A 47 5.87 8.38 -19.61
CA LEU A 47 6.24 7.07 -19.03
C LEU A 47 6.53 7.20 -17.53
N GLU A 48 7.31 8.21 -17.14
CA GLU A 48 7.62 8.49 -15.73
C GLU A 48 6.34 8.77 -14.93
N ASN A 49 5.43 9.59 -15.46
CA ASN A 49 4.15 9.85 -14.83
C ASN A 49 3.32 8.57 -14.63
N THR A 50 3.31 7.68 -15.64
CA THR A 50 2.59 6.41 -15.54
C THR A 50 3.15 5.52 -14.43
N ARG A 51 4.48 5.43 -14.30
CA ARG A 51 5.14 4.67 -13.22
C ARG A 51 4.82 5.23 -11.84
N ARG A 52 4.78 6.55 -11.70
CA ARG A 52 4.42 7.22 -10.44
C ARG A 52 2.97 6.92 -10.02
N VAL A 53 2.05 6.94 -10.98
CA VAL A 53 0.65 6.55 -10.72
C VAL A 53 0.58 5.09 -10.29
N GLN A 54 1.28 4.19 -10.98
CA GLN A 54 1.32 2.77 -10.61
C GLN A 54 1.88 2.54 -9.21
N LEU A 55 2.98 3.21 -8.84
CA LEU A 55 3.54 3.17 -7.49
C LEU A 55 2.49 3.57 -6.45
N ASN A 56 1.83 4.70 -6.66
CA ASN A 56 0.85 5.21 -5.70
C ASN A 56 -0.35 4.27 -5.54
N GLU A 57 -0.89 3.76 -6.65
CA GLU A 57 -2.01 2.82 -6.65
C GLU A 57 -1.64 1.48 -6.00
N GLN A 58 -0.44 0.95 -6.24
CA GLN A 58 0.02 -0.29 -5.60
C GLN A 58 0.19 -0.13 -4.09
N LEU A 59 0.82 0.96 -3.62
CA LEU A 59 0.98 1.23 -2.19
C LEU A 59 -0.38 1.44 -1.51
N ARG A 60 -1.29 2.19 -2.13
CA ARG A 60 -2.66 2.38 -1.63
C ARG A 60 -3.45 1.08 -1.58
N SER A 61 -3.37 0.27 -2.63
CA SER A 61 -4.04 -1.05 -2.67
C SER A 61 -3.52 -1.97 -1.57
N THR A 62 -2.21 -1.98 -1.35
CA THR A 62 -1.56 -2.75 -0.29
C THR A 62 -2.03 -2.28 1.10
N LEU A 63 -2.00 -0.97 1.37
CA LEU A 63 -2.53 -0.42 2.62
C LEU A 63 -4.01 -0.74 2.82
N ASN A 64 -4.84 -0.61 1.78
CA ASN A 64 -6.26 -0.93 1.86
C ASN A 64 -6.52 -2.40 2.19
N LEU A 65 -5.66 -3.31 1.71
CA LEU A 65 -5.73 -4.72 2.06
C LEU A 65 -5.37 -4.93 3.54
N ILE A 66 -4.24 -4.35 3.98
CA ILE A 66 -3.81 -4.38 5.39
C ILE A 66 -4.93 -3.82 6.29
N HIS A 67 -5.52 -2.69 5.93
CA HIS A 67 -6.64 -2.06 6.64
C HIS A 67 -7.80 -3.02 6.85
N LYS A 68 -8.29 -3.64 5.77
CA LYS A 68 -9.46 -4.51 5.82
C LYS A 68 -9.19 -5.77 6.64
N ASP A 69 -8.01 -6.34 6.50
CA ASP A 69 -7.64 -7.55 7.23
C ASP A 69 -7.45 -7.25 8.74
N LEU A 70 -6.74 -6.17 9.10
CA LEU A 70 -6.56 -5.78 10.49
C LEU A 70 -7.87 -5.34 11.16
N GLN A 71 -8.83 -4.79 10.42
CA GLN A 71 -10.17 -4.52 10.96
C GLN A 71 -10.91 -5.79 11.41
N ARG A 72 -10.57 -6.96 10.86
CA ARG A 72 -11.18 -8.25 11.23
C ARG A 72 -10.47 -8.93 12.40
N ALA A 73 -9.27 -8.47 12.77
CA ALA A 73 -8.50 -9.06 13.86
C ALA A 73 -9.33 -9.14 15.15
N GLY A 74 -9.23 -10.25 15.86
CA GLY A 74 -10.00 -10.52 17.08
C GLY A 74 -11.45 -10.90 16.88
N TYR A 75 -11.92 -11.11 15.64
CA TYR A 75 -13.27 -11.62 15.43
C TYR A 75 -13.32 -13.09 15.82
N VAL A 76 -14.35 -13.45 16.60
CA VAL A 76 -14.76 -14.81 16.93
C VAL A 76 -16.24 -14.79 17.28
N ASN A 77 -16.99 -15.83 16.92
CA ASN A 77 -18.40 -15.93 17.32
C ASN A 77 -18.56 -16.41 18.77
N ALA A 78 -17.99 -15.65 19.73
CA ALA A 78 -17.98 -15.99 21.15
C ALA A 78 -19.38 -16.07 21.81
N SER A 79 -20.42 -15.60 21.12
CA SER A 79 -21.80 -15.68 21.58
C SER A 79 -22.57 -16.89 21.03
N ASP A 80 -21.97 -17.73 20.18
CA ASP A 80 -22.69 -18.86 19.61
C ASP A 80 -23.11 -19.85 20.71
N GLY A 81 -24.40 -20.16 20.78
CA GLY A 81 -24.97 -21.00 21.84
C GLY A 81 -25.00 -20.35 23.24
N ALA A 82 -24.56 -19.09 23.41
CA ALA A 82 -24.61 -18.42 24.71
C ALA A 82 -26.04 -18.10 25.13
N ALA A 83 -26.53 -18.74 26.20
CA ALA A 83 -27.87 -18.49 26.74
C ALA A 83 -27.97 -17.24 27.64
N SER A 84 -26.83 -16.65 28.01
CA SER A 84 -26.74 -15.43 28.82
C SER A 84 -25.40 -14.73 28.59
N VAL A 85 -25.26 -13.48 29.05
CA VAL A 85 -24.00 -12.72 28.96
C VAL A 85 -22.84 -13.43 29.66
N GLY A 86 -23.10 -14.14 30.77
CA GLY A 86 -22.08 -14.90 31.49
C GLY A 86 -21.67 -16.21 30.81
N ALA A 87 -22.33 -16.58 29.71
CA ALA A 87 -22.00 -17.76 28.91
C ALA A 87 -21.26 -17.41 27.61
N ILE A 88 -20.90 -16.13 27.41
CA ILE A 88 -20.05 -15.69 26.30
C ILE A 88 -18.64 -16.23 26.52
N ASP A 89 -18.04 -16.80 25.47
CA ASP A 89 -16.68 -17.33 25.50
C ASP A 89 -15.64 -16.20 25.44
N VAL A 90 -15.38 -15.60 26.60
CA VAL A 90 -14.38 -14.53 26.75
C VAL A 90 -12.95 -15.04 26.54
N ASP A 91 -12.70 -16.33 26.76
CA ASP A 91 -11.38 -16.94 26.54
C ASP A 91 -11.07 -17.00 25.04
N ALA A 92 -12.04 -17.39 24.21
CA ALA A 92 -11.91 -17.33 22.75
C ALA A 92 -11.68 -15.88 22.28
N MET A 93 -12.41 -14.91 22.81
CA MET A 93 -12.17 -13.48 22.49
C MET A 93 -10.75 -13.03 22.87
N ALA A 94 -10.23 -13.49 24.01
CA ALA A 94 -8.88 -13.17 24.47
C ALA A 94 -7.79 -13.78 23.55
N LEU A 95 -8.01 -15.02 23.08
CA LEU A 95 -7.12 -15.77 22.18
C LEU A 95 -7.06 -15.14 20.78
N PHE A 96 -8.21 -14.96 20.12
CA PHE A 96 -8.25 -14.37 18.77
C PHE A 96 -7.86 -12.89 18.78
N GLY A 97 -8.07 -12.20 19.91
CA GLY A 97 -7.76 -10.80 20.09
C GLY A 97 -6.25 -10.48 20.18
N VAL A 98 -5.34 -11.44 20.13
CA VAL A 98 -3.90 -11.15 20.15
C VAL A 98 -3.45 -10.51 18.82
N ILE A 99 -2.74 -9.39 18.93
CA ILE A 99 -1.98 -8.79 17.83
C ILE A 99 -0.54 -8.67 18.31
N THR A 100 0.41 -9.09 17.49
CA THR A 100 1.84 -9.00 17.80
C THR A 100 2.54 -8.21 16.71
N ILE A 101 3.25 -7.16 17.10
CA ILE A 101 4.14 -6.41 16.21
C ILE A 101 5.56 -6.95 16.39
N GLY A 102 6.23 -7.29 15.28
CA GLY A 102 7.60 -7.78 15.31
C GLY A 102 8.58 -6.71 15.82
N GLY A 103 9.70 -7.10 16.41
CA GLY A 103 10.61 -6.15 17.10
C GLY A 103 11.23 -5.04 16.23
N ALA A 104 11.23 -5.20 14.90
CA ALA A 104 11.66 -4.15 13.96
C ALA A 104 10.48 -3.26 13.48
N ASN A 105 9.27 -3.51 13.97
CA ASN A 105 7.99 -2.92 13.58
C ASN A 105 7.62 -3.11 12.11
N ASP A 106 8.36 -3.90 11.35
CA ASP A 106 8.15 -4.14 9.92
C ASP A 106 7.24 -5.33 9.62
N CYS A 107 6.66 -5.91 10.68
CA CYS A 107 5.76 -7.04 10.60
C CYS A 107 4.71 -7.01 11.70
N ILE A 108 3.53 -7.54 11.38
CA ILE A 108 2.39 -7.69 12.28
C ILE A 108 1.77 -9.07 12.08
N THR A 109 1.39 -9.73 13.18
CA THR A 109 0.59 -10.95 13.19
C THR A 109 -0.72 -10.70 13.93
N TYR A 110 -1.78 -11.34 13.44
CA TYR A 110 -3.12 -11.21 13.96
C TYR A 110 -3.90 -12.49 13.66
N SER A 111 -5.02 -12.67 14.36
CA SER A 111 -5.90 -13.80 14.12
C SER A 111 -7.35 -13.38 14.10
N TYR A 112 -8.16 -14.17 13.42
CA TYR A 112 -9.61 -14.09 13.50
C TYR A 112 -10.20 -15.44 13.08
N ASP A 113 -11.34 -15.76 13.66
CA ASP A 113 -12.15 -16.96 13.40
C ASP A 113 -12.64 -16.95 11.95
N TYR A 114 -11.99 -17.73 11.09
CA TYR A 114 -12.24 -17.72 9.64
C TYR A 114 -13.37 -18.67 9.26
N ASP A 115 -13.44 -19.83 9.88
CA ASP A 115 -14.44 -20.86 9.59
C ASP A 115 -15.65 -20.83 10.54
N GLY A 116 -15.56 -20.09 11.65
CA GLY A 116 -16.66 -19.85 12.57
C GLY A 116 -16.83 -20.93 13.64
N ASP A 117 -15.82 -21.77 13.88
CA ASP A 117 -15.91 -22.86 14.86
C ASP A 117 -15.50 -22.46 16.28
N GLY A 118 -14.95 -21.26 16.45
CA GLY A 118 -14.52 -20.70 17.74
C GLY A 118 -13.21 -21.27 18.28
N VAL A 119 -12.50 -22.12 17.52
CA VAL A 119 -11.27 -22.79 17.93
C VAL A 119 -10.11 -22.27 17.10
N GLN A 120 -9.24 -21.47 17.71
CA GLN A 120 -8.09 -20.92 17.00
C GLN A 120 -7.16 -22.04 16.49
N THR A 121 -7.07 -22.16 15.17
CA THR A 121 -6.11 -23.05 14.52
C THR A 121 -4.96 -22.26 13.87
N PRO A 122 -3.83 -22.92 13.56
CA PRO A 122 -2.78 -22.35 12.72
C PRO A 122 -3.24 -21.68 11.42
N ALA A 123 -4.34 -22.17 10.82
CA ALA A 123 -4.89 -21.63 9.57
C ALA A 123 -5.61 -20.28 9.75
N GLU A 124 -5.83 -19.86 10.99
CA GLU A 124 -6.50 -18.62 11.38
C GLU A 124 -5.54 -17.59 11.96
N THR A 125 -4.25 -17.87 11.83
CA THR A 125 -3.18 -16.91 12.06
C THR A 125 -2.78 -16.29 10.73
N PHE A 126 -2.70 -14.97 10.71
CA PHE A 126 -2.41 -14.17 9.54
C PHE A 126 -1.33 -13.16 9.89
N GLY A 127 -0.70 -12.59 8.87
CA GLY A 127 0.30 -11.57 9.09
C GLY A 127 0.75 -10.88 7.82
N PHE A 128 1.34 -9.70 8.02
CA PHE A 128 2.03 -8.94 6.99
C PHE A 128 3.45 -8.67 7.45
N ARG A 129 4.40 -8.66 6.50
CA ARG A 129 5.77 -8.24 6.77
C ARG A 129 6.39 -7.53 5.59
N LEU A 130 7.43 -6.75 5.85
CA LEU A 130 8.38 -6.33 4.83
C LEU A 130 9.53 -7.33 4.74
N SER A 131 9.80 -7.86 3.55
CA SER A 131 10.98 -8.69 3.33
C SER A 131 11.42 -8.62 1.87
N GLY A 132 12.71 -8.37 1.65
CA GLY A 132 13.29 -8.31 0.31
C GLY A 132 12.71 -7.19 -0.57
N GLY A 133 12.37 -6.04 0.03
CA GLY A 133 11.83 -4.88 -0.69
C GLY A 133 10.36 -5.03 -1.11
N ALA A 134 9.64 -6.00 -0.57
CA ALA A 134 8.23 -6.23 -0.88
C ALA A 134 7.41 -6.45 0.39
N VAL A 135 6.17 -5.96 0.38
CA VAL A 135 5.20 -6.38 1.40
C VAL A 135 4.77 -7.81 1.09
N GLN A 136 4.82 -8.65 2.09
CA GLN A 136 4.42 -10.04 2.00
C GLN A 136 3.27 -10.32 2.96
N ARG A 137 2.41 -11.27 2.59
CA ARG A 137 1.33 -11.79 3.41
C ARG A 137 1.61 -13.24 3.77
N TRP A 138 1.26 -13.63 4.99
CA TRP A 138 1.32 -15.01 5.42
C TRP A 138 0.43 -15.90 4.55
N SER A 139 0.94 -17.08 4.17
CA SER A 139 0.23 -18.01 3.30
C SER A 139 0.38 -19.47 3.74
N SER A 140 0.68 -19.70 5.01
CA SER A 140 0.91 -21.05 5.56
C SER A 140 -0.22 -21.45 6.51
N ILE A 141 -0.31 -22.74 6.78
CA ILE A 141 -1.21 -23.36 7.78
C ILE A 141 -0.44 -23.77 9.04
N VAL A 142 0.73 -23.17 9.26
CA VAL A 142 1.55 -23.37 10.47
C VAL A 142 1.28 -22.19 11.40
N ALA A 143 1.35 -22.41 12.71
CA ALA A 143 1.08 -21.34 13.66
C ALA A 143 2.10 -20.22 13.48
N LEU A 144 1.62 -19.01 13.21
CA LEU A 144 2.45 -17.82 13.12
C LEU A 144 2.55 -17.16 14.50
N ALA A 145 3.41 -17.70 15.35
CA ALA A 145 3.65 -17.14 16.69
C ALA A 145 4.42 -15.81 16.61
N ASP A 146 5.32 -15.70 15.64
CA ASP A 146 6.13 -14.52 15.37
C ASP A 146 6.20 -14.26 13.86
N CYS A 147 6.89 -13.20 13.47
CA CYS A 147 7.11 -12.84 12.07
C CYS A 147 8.12 -13.76 11.34
N ALA A 148 8.55 -14.84 11.98
CA ALA A 148 9.60 -15.72 11.50
C ALA A 148 9.06 -17.03 10.92
N GLY A 149 9.88 -17.68 10.10
CA GLY A 149 9.56 -18.97 9.51
C GLY A 149 8.43 -18.94 8.46
N GLY A 150 7.99 -20.15 8.10
CA GLY A 150 6.90 -20.48 7.18
C GLY A 150 6.97 -19.88 5.78
N SER A 151 5.79 -19.79 5.14
CA SER A 151 5.62 -19.40 3.74
C SER A 151 4.89 -18.07 3.63
N TRP A 152 5.45 -17.18 2.81
CA TRP A 152 4.98 -15.83 2.61
C TRP A 152 4.83 -15.55 1.12
N VAL A 153 3.77 -14.85 0.74
CA VAL A 153 3.51 -14.45 -0.65
C VAL A 153 3.70 -12.96 -0.81
N LYS A 154 4.33 -12.51 -1.90
CA LYS A 154 4.45 -11.08 -2.22
C LYS A 154 3.08 -10.49 -2.57
N LEU A 155 2.79 -9.30 -2.06
CA LEU A 155 1.62 -8.50 -2.42
C LEU A 155 1.95 -7.36 -3.39
N THR A 156 3.18 -6.85 -3.32
CA THR A 156 3.66 -5.80 -4.21
C THR A 156 4.33 -6.41 -5.44
N ASP A 157 4.21 -5.72 -6.57
CA ASP A 157 4.83 -6.11 -7.84
C ASP A 157 6.33 -5.76 -7.87
N ASP A 158 7.11 -6.46 -8.70
CA ASP A 158 8.56 -6.24 -8.81
C ASP A 158 8.93 -4.86 -9.42
N ALA A 159 7.98 -4.15 -10.04
CA ALA A 159 8.16 -2.77 -10.48
C ALA A 159 8.24 -1.75 -9.32
N VAL A 160 7.83 -2.13 -8.10
CA VAL A 160 7.83 -1.29 -6.91
C VAL A 160 8.71 -1.90 -5.83
N VAL A 161 9.56 -1.08 -5.23
CA VAL A 161 10.33 -1.45 -4.05
C VAL A 161 9.76 -0.74 -2.85
N VAL A 162 9.34 -1.53 -1.85
CA VAL A 162 8.96 -1.03 -0.53
C VAL A 162 10.23 -0.95 0.31
N GLN A 163 10.62 0.27 0.64
CA GLN A 163 11.81 0.57 1.41
C GLN A 163 11.55 0.44 2.91
N ALA A 164 10.35 0.84 3.36
CA ALA A 164 9.96 0.78 4.75
C ALA A 164 8.49 0.42 4.88
N LEU A 165 8.20 -0.38 5.90
CA LEU A 165 6.88 -0.68 6.42
C LEU A 165 7.01 -0.60 7.93
N SER A 166 6.09 0.09 8.59
CA SER A 166 6.06 0.13 10.05
C SER A 166 4.65 0.01 10.57
N PHE A 167 4.48 -0.80 11.60
CA PHE A 167 3.27 -0.93 12.41
C PHE A 167 3.55 -0.34 13.81
N SER A 168 2.57 0.38 14.35
CA SER A 168 2.63 0.94 15.70
C SER A 168 1.28 0.80 16.36
N ASP A 169 1.26 0.37 17.62
CA ASP A 169 0.08 0.31 18.47
C ASP A 169 0.10 1.39 19.57
N ALA A 170 0.97 2.39 19.46
CA ALA A 170 1.18 3.44 20.47
C ALA A 170 -0.09 4.24 20.82
N ASP A 171 -1.04 4.36 19.87
CA ASP A 171 -2.32 5.02 20.07
C ASP A 171 -3.42 4.08 20.61
N SER A 172 -3.09 2.82 20.88
CA SER A 172 -4.01 1.87 21.52
C SER A 172 -4.21 2.23 22.99
N THR A 173 -5.42 2.00 23.48
CA THR A 173 -5.76 2.24 24.89
C THR A 173 -6.31 0.99 25.53
N SER A 174 -5.90 0.74 26.77
CA SER A 174 -6.45 -0.30 27.62
C SER A 174 -7.02 0.33 28.87
N TYR A 175 -8.17 -0.17 29.32
CA TYR A 175 -8.78 0.25 30.57
C TYR A 175 -9.34 -0.95 31.32
N GLU A 176 -9.33 -0.82 32.64
CA GLU A 176 -9.98 -1.73 33.57
C GLU A 176 -11.48 -1.88 33.25
N VAL A 177 -11.98 -3.11 33.26
CA VAL A 177 -13.42 -3.39 33.20
C VAL A 177 -13.82 -3.98 34.54
N SER A 178 -14.10 -3.13 35.53
CA SER A 178 -14.40 -3.58 36.89
C SER A 178 -15.88 -3.67 37.23
N ARG A 179 -16.22 -4.85 37.75
CA ARG A 179 -16.90 -5.00 39.05
C ARG A 179 -15.94 -5.39 40.20
N ASP A 180 -14.71 -5.84 39.90
CA ASP A 180 -13.81 -6.56 40.82
C ASP A 180 -12.38 -5.95 40.96
N GLY A 181 -12.06 -4.86 40.27
CA GLY A 181 -10.75 -4.19 40.36
C GLY A 181 -10.77 -2.90 41.21
N ASN A 182 -9.67 -2.16 41.21
CA ASN A 182 -9.46 -1.00 42.08
C ASN A 182 -10.26 0.27 41.64
N GLY A 183 -10.79 0.28 40.41
CA GLY A 183 -11.59 1.35 39.84
C GLY A 183 -10.80 2.60 39.40
N ASP A 184 -9.48 2.50 39.23
CA ASP A 184 -8.61 3.60 38.81
C ASP A 184 -8.50 3.74 37.28
N GLY A 185 -9.02 2.74 36.54
CA GLY A 185 -9.06 2.72 35.08
C GLY A 185 -7.74 2.32 34.41
N ALA A 186 -6.69 2.02 35.18
CA ALA A 186 -5.47 1.38 34.70
C ALA A 186 -5.65 -0.14 34.62
N CYS A 187 -4.79 -0.82 33.86
CA CYS A 187 -4.83 -2.27 33.74
C CYS A 187 -3.76 -2.90 34.61
N ASP A 188 -4.14 -3.30 35.83
CA ASP A 188 -3.22 -3.87 36.81
C ASP A 188 -3.23 -5.42 36.82
N PRO A 189 -2.17 -6.07 37.33
CA PRO A 189 -2.16 -7.52 37.56
C PRO A 189 -3.33 -7.97 38.45
N GLY A 190 -4.04 -9.02 38.01
CA GLY A 190 -5.23 -9.54 38.67
C GLY A 190 -6.55 -8.94 38.17
N GLU A 191 -6.53 -8.06 37.18
CA GLU A 191 -7.72 -7.38 36.68
C GLU A 191 -8.14 -7.84 35.28
N THR A 192 -9.43 -7.63 34.97
CA THR A 192 -9.96 -7.81 33.61
C THR A 192 -9.90 -6.49 32.86
N CYS A 193 -9.31 -6.53 31.67
CA CYS A 193 -9.05 -5.36 30.86
C CYS A 193 -9.70 -5.42 29.49
N LEU A 194 -10.02 -4.24 28.97
CA LEU A 194 -10.49 -4.04 27.61
C LEU A 194 -9.50 -3.17 26.85
N ALA A 195 -8.89 -3.76 25.83
CA ALA A 195 -8.00 -3.07 24.90
C ALA A 195 -8.76 -2.65 23.64
N ARG A 196 -8.88 -1.33 23.47
CA ARG A 196 -9.26 -0.70 22.21
C ARG A 196 -8.01 -0.43 21.40
N ARG A 197 -7.89 -1.09 20.26
CA ARG A 197 -6.65 -1.13 19.49
C ARG A 197 -6.73 -0.22 18.27
N LYS A 198 -5.71 0.62 18.11
CA LYS A 198 -5.48 1.44 16.94
C LYS A 198 -4.07 1.12 16.44
N ILE A 199 -3.98 0.68 15.19
CA ILE A 199 -2.73 0.32 14.53
C ILE A 199 -2.43 1.36 13.47
N ASP A 200 -1.34 2.10 13.65
CA ASP A 200 -0.82 3.02 12.65
C ASP A 200 0.12 2.27 11.72
N VAL A 201 -0.13 2.37 10.42
CA VAL A 201 0.65 1.72 9.38
C VAL A 201 1.27 2.78 8.50
N VAL A 202 2.59 2.73 8.32
CA VAL A 202 3.29 3.58 7.36
C VAL A 202 3.97 2.68 6.34
N ILE A 203 3.76 2.95 5.06
CA ILE A 203 4.45 2.30 3.94
C ILE A 203 5.19 3.34 3.14
N THR A 204 6.44 3.06 2.80
CA THR A 204 7.28 3.93 1.97
C THR A 204 7.92 3.11 0.86
N GLY A 205 7.83 3.60 -0.38
CA GLY A 205 8.37 2.91 -1.54
C GLY A 205 8.67 3.82 -2.72
N TYR A 206 9.34 3.24 -3.71
CA TYR A 206 9.78 3.91 -4.93
C TYR A 206 9.74 2.92 -6.12
N VAL A 207 9.96 3.42 -7.33
CA VAL A 207 9.96 2.59 -8.55
C VAL A 207 11.28 1.82 -8.65
N ALA A 208 11.25 0.51 -8.90
CA ALA A 208 12.44 -0.36 -8.86
C ALA A 208 13.58 0.01 -9.82
N GLN A 209 13.27 0.75 -10.90
CA GLN A 209 14.27 1.23 -11.88
C GLN A 209 14.97 2.53 -11.46
N GLU A 210 14.56 3.14 -10.35
CA GLU A 210 15.14 4.38 -9.82
C GLU A 210 16.11 4.04 -8.68
N ASP A 211 17.18 4.82 -8.57
CA ASP A 211 18.15 4.71 -7.48
C ASP A 211 17.65 5.54 -6.28
N PRO A 212 17.34 4.95 -5.12
CA PRO A 212 16.88 5.70 -3.96
C PRO A 212 17.93 6.68 -3.40
N ALA A 213 19.21 6.57 -3.80
CA ALA A 213 20.26 7.52 -3.43
C ALA A 213 20.27 8.80 -4.29
N ASP A 214 19.57 8.79 -5.43
CA ASP A 214 19.39 9.98 -6.25
C ASP A 214 18.28 10.87 -5.65
N ASN A 215 18.60 12.15 -5.44
CA ASN A 215 17.64 13.15 -4.96
C ASN A 215 16.48 13.40 -5.93
N SER A 216 16.59 12.95 -7.18
CA SER A 216 15.53 13.06 -8.18
C SER A 216 14.49 11.93 -8.12
N THR A 217 14.80 10.83 -7.41
CA THR A 217 13.92 9.67 -7.24
C THR A 217 12.68 10.04 -6.44
N LEU A 218 11.51 9.68 -6.96
CA LEU A 218 10.27 9.92 -6.24
C LEU A 218 10.05 8.81 -5.21
N VAL A 219 10.17 9.18 -3.94
CA VAL A 219 9.76 8.32 -2.83
C VAL A 219 8.34 8.70 -2.40
N VAL A 220 7.45 7.72 -2.37
CA VAL A 220 6.07 7.88 -1.88
C VAL A 220 5.98 7.26 -0.49
N SER A 221 5.47 8.04 0.46
CA SER A 221 5.11 7.56 1.80
C SER A 221 3.62 7.77 2.02
N LEU A 222 2.94 6.72 2.48
CA LEU A 222 1.53 6.72 2.82
C LEU A 222 1.37 6.19 4.23
N SER A 223 0.43 6.76 4.97
CA SER A 223 0.06 6.32 6.31
C SER A 223 -1.44 6.02 6.37
N ASP A 224 -1.81 5.06 7.22
CA ASP A 224 -3.19 4.74 7.53
C ASP A 224 -3.34 4.45 9.02
N GLU A 225 -4.48 4.85 9.58
CA GLU A 225 -4.82 4.69 10.99
C GLU A 225 -5.96 3.68 11.10
N ILE A 226 -5.66 2.48 11.61
CA ILE A 226 -6.60 1.37 11.57
C ILE A 226 -7.14 1.11 12.97
N LYS A 227 -8.40 1.48 13.20
CA LYS A 227 -9.13 1.00 14.38
C LYS A 227 -9.52 -0.46 14.19
N VAL A 228 -9.03 -1.33 15.06
CA VAL A 228 -9.47 -2.74 15.13
C VAL A 228 -10.91 -2.76 15.66
N LYS A 229 -11.82 -3.44 14.96
CA LYS A 229 -13.25 -3.38 15.29
C LYS A 229 -13.63 -4.22 16.49
N ASN A 230 -12.93 -5.33 16.70
CA ASN A 230 -13.15 -6.20 17.84
C ASN A 230 -12.26 -5.70 18.97
N ASP A 231 -12.83 -5.15 20.03
CA ASP A 231 -12.04 -4.81 21.21
C ASP A 231 -11.62 -6.11 21.93
N ARG A 232 -10.41 -6.16 22.52
CA ARG A 232 -9.89 -7.38 23.17
C ARG A 232 -10.18 -7.34 24.66
N TYR A 233 -10.87 -8.37 25.16
CA TYR A 233 -11.01 -8.63 26.59
C TYR A 233 -9.93 -9.61 27.03
N TYR A 234 -9.25 -9.35 28.14
CA TYR A 234 -8.23 -10.26 28.67
C TYR A 234 -8.02 -10.05 30.18
N PHE A 235 -7.63 -11.12 30.86
CA PHE A 235 -7.19 -11.08 32.25
C PHE A 235 -5.69 -10.81 32.31
N VAL A 236 -5.27 -9.88 33.15
CA VAL A 236 -3.85 -9.64 33.44
C VAL A 236 -3.43 -10.63 34.53
N PRO A 237 -2.53 -11.59 34.26
CA PRO A 237 -2.15 -12.62 35.22
C PRO A 237 -1.36 -12.08 36.43
#